data_AF-A0AAW4MVW7-F1
#
_entry.id   AF-A0AAW4MVW7-F1
#
_cell.length_a   1.000
_cell.length_b   1.000
_cell.length_c   1.000
_cell.angle_alpha   90.00
_cell.angle_beta   90.00
_cell.angle_gamma   90.00
#
_symmetry.space_group_name_H-M   'P 1'
#
loop_
_entity.id
_entity.type
_entity.pdbx_description
1 polymer ?
#
loop_
_entity_poly.entity_id
_entity_poly.type
_entity_poly.pdbx_seq_one_letter_code
_entity_poly.pdbx_strand_id
1 'polypeptide(L)'
;MAVVNVDLSEYDAIRKRNSELEEQVKELKKLNESLKGGSKVILRKETTLLFNKHRAMWDYDDGDDEPQRKTIKSSESYINFEDVRLKVEQAMQDEVNRSIHDRNQERQAYSDKKNKLDNEYNGKKADLKKVYEKKAKDLEEDYSRKEIELRNKYSAMVANFESDKLRILNLLPNIRKLADELHYDLNKRFFKPKHAIELANSIIGLTLKKQ
;
A
#
# COMPACT_ATOMS: atom_id res chain seq x y z
N MET A 1 -81.03 -30.98 29.27
CA MET A 1 -80.43 -29.77 28.68
C MET A 1 -79.94 -28.89 29.82
N ALA A 2 -78.64 -28.67 29.93
CA ALA A 2 -78.10 -27.71 30.91
C ALA A 2 -78.14 -26.33 30.26
N VAL A 3 -78.82 -25.38 30.91
CA VAL A 3 -78.83 -23.98 30.50
C VAL A 3 -77.64 -23.30 31.17
N VAL A 4 -76.71 -22.79 30.37
CA VAL A 4 -75.54 -22.05 30.84
C VAL A 4 -75.87 -20.57 30.74
N ASN A 5 -76.01 -19.90 31.89
CA ASN A 5 -76.13 -18.44 31.94
C ASN A 5 -74.71 -17.86 31.91
N VAL A 6 -74.41 -17.08 30.88
CA VAL A 6 -73.13 -16.37 30.74
C VAL A 6 -73.33 -14.94 31.23
N ASP A 7 -72.62 -14.54 32.27
CA ASP A 7 -72.61 -13.15 32.76
C ASP A 7 -71.80 -12.28 31.79
N LEU A 8 -72.49 -11.44 31.03
CA LEU A 8 -71.91 -10.49 30.06
C LEU A 8 -71.70 -9.08 30.65
N SER A 9 -72.08 -8.88 31.91
CA SER A 9 -72.02 -7.58 32.59
C SER A 9 -70.59 -7.02 32.71
N GLU A 10 -69.60 -7.88 32.90
CA GLU A 10 -68.18 -7.49 32.94
C GLU A 10 -67.67 -7.04 31.57
N TYR A 11 -68.11 -7.71 30.50
CA TYR A 11 -67.75 -7.34 29.14
C TYR A 11 -68.33 -5.98 28.75
N ASP A 12 -69.59 -5.72 29.11
CA ASP A 12 -70.24 -4.43 28.90
C ASP A 12 -69.58 -3.30 29.72
N ALA A 13 -69.13 -3.60 30.95
CA ALA A 13 -68.39 -2.65 31.77
C ALA A 13 -67.02 -2.31 31.17
N ILE A 14 -66.29 -3.30 30.63
CA ILE A 14 -65.00 -3.08 29.95
C ILE A 14 -65.20 -2.27 28.68
N ARG A 15 -66.24 -2.57 27.90
CA ARG A 15 -66.56 -1.82 26.67
C ARG A 15 -66.85 -0.35 26.95
N LYS A 16 -67.63 -0.06 28.02
CA LYS A 16 -67.91 1.32 28.45
C LYS A 16 -66.63 2.05 28.88
N ARG A 17 -65.79 1.44 29.71
CA ARG A 17 -64.49 2.04 30.10
C ARG A 17 -63.59 2.32 28.91
N ASN A 18 -63.52 1.41 27.94
CA ASN A 18 -62.70 1.63 26.74
C ASN A 18 -63.22 2.81 25.91
N SER A 19 -64.54 2.94 25.77
CA SER A 19 -65.15 4.10 25.11
C SER A 19 -64.82 5.41 25.84
N GLU A 20 -64.92 5.43 27.17
CA GLU A 20 -64.58 6.60 27.99
C GLU A 20 -63.09 6.97 27.88
N LEU A 21 -62.20 5.97 27.84
CA LEU A 21 -60.76 6.18 27.65
C LEU A 21 -60.43 6.75 26.28
N GLU A 22 -61.09 6.29 25.22
CA GLU A 22 -60.92 6.83 23.86
C GLU A 22 -61.35 8.30 23.77
N GLU A 23 -62.47 8.65 24.42
CA GLU A 23 -62.94 10.02 24.52
C GLU A 23 -61.95 10.90 25.29
N GLN A 24 -61.45 10.45 26.43
CA GLN A 24 -60.41 11.16 27.19
C GLN A 24 -59.14 11.39 26.37
N VAL A 25 -58.68 10.39 25.62
CA VAL A 25 -57.51 10.53 24.73
C VAL A 25 -57.77 11.59 23.64
N LYS A 26 -58.98 11.64 23.09
CA LYS A 26 -59.35 12.63 22.07
C LYS A 26 -59.40 14.04 22.64
N GLU A 27 -59.95 14.20 23.84
CA GLU A 27 -59.96 15.48 24.55
C GLU A 27 -58.56 15.95 24.91
N LEU A 28 -57.72 15.05 25.43
CA LEU A 28 -56.33 15.34 25.74
C LEU A 28 -55.55 15.77 24.49
N LYS A 29 -55.77 15.13 23.34
CA LYS A 29 -55.16 15.54 22.06
C LYS A 29 -55.58 16.95 21.65
N LYS A 30 -56.88 17.26 21.73
CA LYS A 30 -57.43 18.58 21.40
C LYS A 30 -56.88 19.66 22.35
N LEU A 31 -56.77 19.35 23.63
CA LEU A 31 -56.19 20.24 24.65
C LEU A 31 -54.71 20.48 24.36
N ASN A 32 -53.96 19.44 23.99
CA ASN A 32 -52.55 19.56 23.59
C ASN A 32 -52.36 20.42 22.32
N GLU A 33 -53.21 20.27 21.30
CA GLU A 33 -53.19 21.11 20.10
C GLU A 33 -53.48 22.58 20.44
N SER A 34 -54.45 22.82 21.32
CA SER A 34 -54.77 24.18 21.79
C SER A 34 -53.62 24.81 22.59
N LEU A 35 -52.97 24.04 23.47
CA LEU A 35 -51.79 24.46 24.21
C LEU A 35 -50.61 24.75 23.28
N LYS A 36 -50.40 23.93 22.24
CA LYS A 36 -49.37 24.18 21.22
C LYS A 36 -49.61 25.47 20.44
N GLY A 37 -50.86 25.75 20.07
CA GLY A 37 -51.25 27.00 19.40
C GLY A 37 -51.21 28.24 20.31
N GLY A 38 -51.46 28.07 21.61
CA GLY A 38 -51.42 29.14 22.61
C GLY A 38 -50.02 29.47 23.14
N SER A 39 -49.09 28.51 23.06
CA SER A 39 -47.72 28.68 23.57
C SER A 39 -46.93 29.59 22.62
N LYS A 40 -46.51 30.77 23.11
CA LYS A 40 -45.68 31.72 22.35
C LYS A 40 -44.35 32.00 23.06
N VAL A 41 -43.27 32.00 22.31
CA VAL A 41 -41.94 32.44 22.75
C VAL A 41 -41.90 33.96 22.70
N ILE A 42 -41.46 34.58 23.79
CA ILE A 42 -41.20 36.03 23.83
C ILE A 42 -39.72 36.23 23.58
N LEU A 43 -39.37 36.80 22.43
CA LEU A 43 -38.02 37.30 22.18
C LEU A 43 -37.96 38.77 22.59
N ARG A 44 -37.27 39.03 23.70
CA ARG A 44 -36.95 40.39 24.14
C ARG A 44 -35.62 40.80 23.53
N LYS A 45 -35.63 41.86 22.72
CA LYS A 45 -34.42 42.56 22.29
C LYS A 45 -34.36 43.89 23.01
N GLU A 46 -33.33 44.04 23.84
CA GLU A 46 -33.05 45.28 24.54
C GLU A 46 -31.80 45.93 23.95
N THR A 47 -31.95 47.19 23.55
CA THR A 47 -30.83 48.03 23.14
C THR A 47 -30.47 48.94 24.30
N THR A 48 -29.28 48.74 24.86
CA THR A 48 -28.77 49.45 26.02
C THR A 48 -27.66 50.43 25.60
N LEU A 49 -27.69 51.64 26.14
CA LEU A 49 -26.54 52.55 26.13
C LEU A 49 -25.80 52.43 27.45
N LEU A 50 -24.48 52.39 27.33
CA LEU A 50 -23.55 52.51 28.45
C LEU A 50 -23.03 53.95 28.44
N PHE A 51 -23.18 54.65 29.55
CA PHE A 51 -22.50 55.93 29.75
C PHE A 51 -21.85 55.97 31.12
N ASN A 52 -20.70 56.64 31.17
CA ASN A 52 -19.94 56.79 32.40
C ASN A 52 -20.53 57.95 33.21
N LYS A 53 -20.70 57.73 34.52
CA LYS A 53 -21.19 58.75 35.44
C LYS A 53 -20.16 59.89 35.48
N HIS A 54 -20.59 61.13 35.22
CA HIS A 54 -19.70 62.28 35.42
C HIS A 54 -19.48 62.44 36.94
N ARG A 55 -18.24 62.20 37.40
CA ARG A 55 -17.86 62.35 38.81
C ARG A 55 -18.01 63.83 39.20
N ALA A 56 -18.94 64.14 40.10
CA ALA A 56 -18.96 65.46 40.72
C ALA A 56 -17.79 65.53 41.71
N MET A 57 -17.07 66.66 41.71
CA MET A 57 -15.76 66.87 42.35
C MET A 57 -15.72 66.68 43.88
N TRP A 58 -16.83 66.31 44.54
CA TRP A 58 -16.95 66.30 46.00
C TRP A 58 -17.66 65.06 46.60
N ASP A 59 -17.92 64.00 45.84
CA ASP A 59 -18.42 62.74 46.41
C ASP A 59 -17.26 61.77 46.68
N TYR A 60 -16.88 61.66 47.95
CA TYR A 60 -15.98 60.62 48.47
C TYR A 60 -16.79 59.38 48.84
N ASP A 61 -17.25 58.64 47.84
CA ASP A 61 -17.80 57.30 48.03
C ASP A 61 -17.01 56.34 47.13
N ASP A 62 -16.22 55.45 47.74
CA ASP A 62 -15.42 54.39 47.10
C ASP A 62 -16.34 53.23 46.64
N GLY A 63 -17.32 53.56 45.81
CA GLY A 63 -18.18 52.57 45.15
C GLY A 63 -17.74 52.38 43.70
N ASP A 64 -17.47 51.13 43.31
CA ASP A 64 -17.05 50.68 41.98
C ASP A 64 -17.61 51.52 40.82
N ASP A 65 -16.73 51.93 39.89
CA ASP A 65 -17.04 52.63 38.63
C ASP A 65 -17.82 51.70 37.65
N GLU A 66 -18.97 51.17 38.05
CA GLU A 66 -19.83 50.41 37.14
C GLU A 66 -20.58 51.37 36.18
N PRO A 67 -20.47 51.18 34.86
CA PRO A 67 -21.15 52.01 33.89
C PRO A 67 -22.66 51.88 34.05
N GLN A 68 -23.36 53.02 34.17
CA GLN A 68 -24.81 53.01 34.29
C GLN A 68 -25.43 52.54 32.98
N ARG A 69 -26.26 51.50 33.06
CA ARG A 69 -27.02 50.97 31.93
C ARG A 69 -28.34 51.72 31.82
N LYS A 70 -28.58 52.36 30.67
CA LYS A 70 -29.91 52.90 30.34
C LYS A 70 -30.45 52.21 29.10
N THR A 71 -31.56 51.50 29.27
CA THR A 71 -32.29 50.88 28.16
C THR A 71 -33.03 51.96 27.38
N ILE A 72 -32.71 52.13 26.10
CA ILE A 72 -33.37 53.16 25.25
C ILE A 72 -34.65 52.60 24.64
N LYS A 73 -34.57 51.36 24.15
CA LYS A 73 -35.61 50.73 23.37
C LYS A 73 -35.59 49.25 23.66
N SER A 74 -36.72 48.76 24.15
CA SER A 74 -37.05 47.34 24.21
C SER A 74 -38.05 47.05 23.11
N SER A 75 -37.84 45.96 22.39
CA SER A 75 -38.85 45.40 21.49
C SER A 75 -39.07 43.96 21.85
N GLU A 76 -40.34 43.58 21.99
CA GLU A 76 -40.76 42.21 22.21
C GLU A 76 -41.39 41.69 20.91
N SER A 77 -40.95 40.52 20.46
CA SER A 77 -41.59 39.81 19.36
C SER A 77 -42.06 38.45 19.81
N TYR A 78 -43.31 38.12 19.49
CA TYR A 78 -43.94 36.85 19.85
C TYR A 78 -43.86 35.89 18.66
N ILE A 79 -43.25 34.73 18.85
CA ILE A 79 -43.12 33.69 17.83
C ILE A 79 -43.72 32.40 18.39
N ASN A 80 -44.37 31.59 17.55
CA ASN A 80 -44.88 30.30 17.99
C ASN A 80 -43.70 29.37 18.35
N PHE A 81 -43.81 28.64 19.46
CA PHE A 81 -42.75 27.70 19.87
C PHE A 81 -42.46 26.65 18.80
N GLU A 82 -43.48 26.22 18.07
CA GLU A 82 -43.35 25.19 17.04
C GLU A 82 -42.48 25.65 15.86
N ASP A 83 -42.60 26.92 15.45
CA ASP A 83 -41.80 27.50 14.36
C ASP A 83 -40.32 27.62 14.75
N VAL A 84 -40.05 27.95 16.02
CA VAL A 84 -38.68 27.98 16.57
C VAL A 84 -38.11 26.57 16.64
N ARG A 85 -38.90 25.60 17.14
CA ARG A 85 -38.48 24.19 17.19
C ARG A 85 -38.12 23.67 15.81
N LEU A 86 -38.99 23.90 14.82
CA LEU A 86 -38.78 23.44 13.45
C LEU A 86 -37.51 24.04 12.84
N LYS A 87 -37.28 25.35 13.02
CA LYS A 87 -36.06 26.01 12.52
C LYS A 87 -34.79 25.49 13.19
N VAL A 88 -34.83 25.23 14.48
CA VAL A 88 -33.70 24.66 15.23
C VAL A 88 -33.42 23.23 14.76
N GLU A 89 -34.46 22.41 14.62
CA GLU A 89 -34.35 21.03 14.15
C GLU A 89 -33.77 20.97 12.73
N GLN A 90 -34.25 21.85 11.83
CA GLN A 90 -33.70 21.96 10.48
C GLN A 90 -32.24 22.42 10.48
N ALA A 91 -31.88 23.42 11.28
CA ALA A 91 -30.49 23.88 11.39
C ALA A 91 -29.56 22.79 11.95
N MET A 92 -30.04 22.01 12.92
CA MET A 92 -29.30 20.85 13.44
C MET A 92 -29.12 19.78 12.38
N GLN A 93 -30.16 19.48 11.60
CA GLN A 93 -30.08 18.50 10.52
C GLN A 93 -29.10 18.95 9.43
N ASP A 94 -29.12 20.24 9.07
CA ASP A 94 -28.20 20.82 8.09
C ASP A 94 -26.75 20.77 8.57
N GLU A 95 -26.50 21.06 9.85
CA GLU A 95 -25.16 20.97 10.44
C GLU A 95 -24.64 19.53 10.48
N VAL A 96 -25.49 18.57 10.85
CA VAL A 96 -25.16 17.13 10.81
C VAL A 96 -24.85 16.70 9.37
N ASN A 97 -25.68 17.11 8.40
CA ASN A 97 -25.47 16.79 6.99
C ASN A 97 -24.14 17.38 6.46
N ARG A 98 -23.82 18.63 6.84
CA ARG A 98 -22.55 19.28 6.50
C ARG A 98 -21.38 18.51 7.11
N SER A 99 -21.43 18.18 8.39
CA SER A 99 -20.37 17.40 9.06
C SER A 99 -20.16 16.03 8.42
N ILE A 100 -21.24 15.33 8.05
CA ILE A 100 -21.16 14.06 7.33
C ILE A 100 -20.51 14.26 5.95
N HIS A 101 -20.88 15.32 5.23
CA HIS A 101 -20.32 15.63 3.93
C HIS A 101 -18.81 15.89 4.01
N ASP A 102 -18.38 16.75 4.93
CA ASP A 102 -16.97 17.11 5.10
C ASP A 102 -16.13 15.89 5.46
N ARG A 103 -16.59 15.06 6.42
CA ARG A 103 -15.92 13.79 6.74
C ARG A 103 -15.84 12.83 5.55
N ASN A 104 -16.89 12.75 4.74
CA ASN A 104 -16.89 11.88 3.57
C ASN A 104 -15.89 12.36 2.51
N GLN A 105 -15.79 13.68 2.30
CA GLN A 105 -14.77 14.26 1.41
C GLN A 105 -13.36 13.98 1.92
N GLU A 106 -13.11 14.17 3.23
CA GLU A 106 -11.81 13.86 3.84
C GLU A 106 -11.46 12.38 3.72
N ARG A 107 -12.42 11.50 4.00
CA ARG A 107 -12.24 10.05 3.85
C ARG A 107 -11.89 9.67 2.42
N GLN A 108 -12.55 10.28 1.44
CA GLN A 108 -12.29 10.04 0.03
C GLN A 108 -10.90 10.55 -0.38
N ALA A 109 -10.54 11.78 0.02
CA ALA A 109 -9.22 12.34 -0.22
C ALA A 109 -8.09 11.49 0.40
N TYR A 110 -8.32 10.93 1.59
CA TYR A 110 -7.38 10.01 2.23
C TYR A 110 -7.27 8.70 1.44
N SER A 111 -8.40 8.12 1.03
CA SER A 111 -8.41 6.91 0.20
C SER A 111 -7.68 7.12 -1.12
N ASP A 112 -7.88 8.25 -1.78
CA ASP A 112 -7.23 8.57 -3.05
C ASP A 112 -5.72 8.74 -2.88
N LYS A 113 -5.28 9.42 -1.82
CA LYS A 113 -3.85 9.54 -1.49
C LYS A 113 -3.23 8.17 -1.21
N LYS A 114 -3.91 7.32 -0.43
CA LYS A 114 -3.46 5.97 -0.13
C LYS A 114 -3.31 5.14 -1.41
N ASN A 115 -4.33 5.14 -2.26
CA ASN A 115 -4.33 4.39 -3.53
C ASN A 115 -3.21 4.87 -4.47
N LYS A 116 -2.96 6.18 -4.55
CA LYS A 116 -1.83 6.73 -5.31
C LYS A 116 -0.49 6.21 -4.79
N LEU A 117 -0.29 6.25 -3.46
CA LEU A 117 0.93 5.78 -2.83
C LEU A 117 1.15 4.27 -3.07
N ASP A 118 0.10 3.47 -2.91
CA ASP A 118 0.14 2.02 -3.14
C ASP A 118 0.48 1.72 -4.61
N ASN A 119 -0.09 2.45 -5.55
CA ASN A 119 0.20 2.30 -6.98
C ASN A 119 1.66 2.68 -7.31
N GLU A 120 2.16 3.79 -6.77
CA GLU A 120 3.56 4.19 -6.95
C GLU A 120 4.53 3.16 -6.37
N TYR A 121 4.25 2.67 -5.16
CA TYR A 121 5.06 1.65 -4.51
C TYR A 121 5.08 0.35 -5.33
N ASN A 122 3.91 -0.12 -5.77
CA ASN A 122 3.81 -1.33 -6.59
C ASN A 122 4.49 -1.16 -7.95
N GLY A 123 4.39 0.02 -8.57
CA GLY A 123 5.09 0.36 -9.81
C GLY A 123 6.62 0.28 -9.63
N LYS A 124 7.16 0.98 -8.63
CA LYS A 124 8.60 0.94 -8.30
C LYS A 124 9.08 -0.47 -7.99
N LYS A 125 8.31 -1.26 -7.24
CA LYS A 125 8.62 -2.66 -6.93
C LYS A 125 8.68 -3.53 -8.19
N ALA A 126 7.73 -3.35 -9.10
CA ALA A 126 7.69 -4.09 -10.36
C ALA A 126 8.86 -3.72 -11.28
N ASP A 127 9.19 -2.45 -11.39
CA ASP A 127 10.31 -1.97 -12.21
C ASP A 127 11.64 -2.47 -11.64
N LEU A 128 11.81 -2.40 -10.32
CA LEU A 128 13.01 -2.93 -9.65
C LEU A 128 13.17 -4.43 -9.92
N LYS A 129 12.07 -5.20 -9.81
CA LYS A 129 12.07 -6.64 -10.12
C LYS A 129 12.54 -6.90 -11.55
N LYS A 130 12.00 -6.18 -12.54
CA LYS A 130 12.41 -6.31 -13.95
C LYS A 130 13.89 -6.01 -14.16
N VAL A 131 14.42 -4.97 -13.51
CA VAL A 131 15.84 -4.61 -13.62
C VAL A 131 16.73 -5.72 -13.09
N TYR A 132 16.40 -6.29 -11.92
CA TYR A 132 17.20 -7.38 -11.35
C TYR A 132 17.08 -8.68 -12.14
N GLU A 133 15.88 -9.02 -12.63
CA GLU A 133 15.70 -10.19 -13.51
C GLU A 133 16.53 -10.06 -14.79
N LYS A 134 16.56 -8.87 -15.40
CA LYS A 134 17.39 -8.62 -16.57
C LYS A 134 18.88 -8.78 -16.25
N LYS A 135 19.36 -8.15 -15.17
CA LYS A 135 20.76 -8.27 -14.73
C LYS A 135 21.16 -9.72 -14.45
N ALA A 136 20.27 -10.51 -13.85
CA ALA A 136 20.52 -11.92 -13.59
C ALA A 136 20.69 -12.72 -14.89
N LYS A 137 19.79 -12.51 -15.87
CA LYS A 137 19.88 -13.15 -17.18
C LYS A 137 21.12 -12.73 -17.96
N ASP A 138 21.40 -11.43 -18.00
CA ASP A 138 22.59 -10.90 -18.69
C ASP A 138 23.88 -11.52 -18.12
N LEU A 139 23.94 -11.70 -16.79
CA LEU A 139 25.07 -12.32 -16.10
C LEU A 139 25.17 -13.82 -16.41
N GLU A 140 24.05 -14.55 -16.37
CA GLU A 140 23.99 -15.98 -16.70
C GLU A 140 24.46 -16.23 -18.14
N GLU A 141 23.98 -15.43 -19.10
CA GLU A 141 24.39 -15.52 -20.51
C GLU A 141 25.88 -15.20 -20.73
N ASP A 142 26.46 -14.26 -19.96
CA ASP A 142 27.89 -13.96 -20.03
C ASP A 142 28.74 -15.12 -19.50
N TYR A 143 28.35 -15.72 -18.38
CA TYR A 143 29.03 -16.90 -17.84
C TYR A 143 28.92 -18.10 -18.77
N SER A 144 27.74 -18.40 -19.30
CA SER A 144 27.56 -19.51 -20.25
C SER A 144 28.40 -19.32 -21.51
N ARG A 145 28.50 -18.09 -22.04
CA ARG A 145 29.38 -17.80 -23.20
C ARG A 145 30.85 -18.06 -22.87
N LYS A 146 31.33 -17.56 -21.74
CA LYS A 146 32.72 -17.78 -21.28
C LYS A 146 33.04 -19.26 -21.10
N GLU A 147 32.09 -20.03 -20.55
CA GLU A 147 32.24 -21.47 -20.37
C GLU A 147 32.37 -22.19 -21.72
N ILE A 148 31.50 -21.88 -22.68
CA ILE A 148 31.54 -22.44 -24.04
C ILE A 148 32.88 -22.09 -24.72
N GLU A 149 33.31 -20.84 -24.62
CA GLU A 149 34.60 -20.40 -25.19
C GLU A 149 35.79 -21.16 -24.59
N LEU A 150 35.82 -21.31 -23.27
CA LEU A 150 36.88 -22.07 -22.58
C LEU A 150 36.86 -23.53 -22.99
N ARG A 151 35.68 -24.16 -23.06
CA ARG A 151 35.52 -25.55 -23.49
C ARG A 151 35.99 -25.75 -24.92
N ASN A 152 35.66 -24.82 -25.82
CA ASN A 152 36.10 -24.88 -27.22
C ASN A 152 37.62 -24.72 -27.34
N LYS A 153 38.22 -23.76 -26.61
CA LYS A 153 39.68 -23.58 -26.56
C LYS A 153 40.39 -24.84 -26.07
N TYR A 154 39.89 -25.42 -24.97
CA TYR A 154 40.46 -26.65 -24.42
C TYR A 154 40.33 -27.83 -25.41
N SER A 155 39.16 -28.00 -26.03
CA SER A 155 38.95 -29.05 -27.03
C SER A 155 39.87 -28.91 -28.24
N ALA A 156 40.09 -27.68 -28.72
CA ALA A 156 41.01 -27.41 -29.83
C ALA A 156 42.47 -27.72 -29.43
N MET A 157 42.87 -27.35 -28.21
CA MET A 157 44.21 -27.64 -27.69
C MET A 157 44.47 -29.15 -27.62
N VAL A 158 43.51 -29.93 -27.11
CA VAL A 158 43.61 -31.39 -27.04
C VAL A 158 43.70 -32.00 -28.44
N ALA A 159 42.84 -31.59 -29.36
CA ALA A 159 42.86 -32.09 -30.74
C ALA A 159 44.20 -31.79 -31.45
N ASN A 160 44.75 -30.59 -31.26
CA ASN A 160 46.06 -30.22 -31.80
C ASN A 160 47.18 -31.10 -31.20
N PHE A 161 47.18 -31.29 -29.89
CA PHE A 161 48.16 -32.15 -29.22
C PHE A 161 48.09 -33.61 -29.70
N GLU A 162 46.89 -34.15 -29.87
CA GLU A 162 46.68 -35.50 -30.42
C GLU A 162 47.15 -35.60 -31.87
N SER A 163 46.88 -34.58 -32.69
CA SER A 163 47.36 -34.50 -34.07
C SER A 163 48.88 -34.47 -34.15
N ASP A 164 49.54 -33.64 -33.34
CA ASP A 164 51.00 -33.56 -33.28
C ASP A 164 51.62 -34.87 -32.78
N LYS A 165 51.01 -35.49 -31.76
CA LYS A 165 51.43 -36.81 -31.27
C LYS A 165 51.35 -37.85 -32.38
N LEU A 166 50.25 -37.90 -33.12
CA LEU A 166 50.08 -38.82 -34.25
C LEU A 166 51.08 -38.53 -35.38
N ARG A 167 51.32 -37.27 -35.70
CA ARG A 167 52.31 -36.86 -36.70
C ARG A 167 53.71 -37.34 -36.33
N ILE A 168 54.12 -37.15 -35.07
CA ILE A 168 55.41 -37.62 -34.56
C ILE A 168 55.48 -39.15 -34.66
N LEU A 169 54.45 -39.86 -34.18
CA LEU A 169 54.36 -41.32 -34.26
C LEU A 169 54.51 -41.84 -35.69
N ASN A 170 53.88 -41.19 -36.67
CA ASN A 170 53.97 -41.56 -38.07
C ASN A 170 55.37 -41.32 -38.68
N LEU A 171 56.17 -40.39 -38.13
CA LEU A 171 57.54 -40.12 -38.58
C LEU A 171 58.56 -41.10 -37.99
N LEU A 172 58.30 -41.67 -36.82
CA LEU A 172 59.25 -42.57 -36.12
C LEU A 172 59.75 -43.74 -36.98
N PRO A 173 58.92 -44.45 -37.78
CA PRO A 173 59.41 -45.55 -38.61
C PRO A 173 60.41 -45.11 -39.67
N ASN A 174 60.21 -43.93 -40.28
CA ASN A 174 61.12 -43.41 -41.30
C ASN A 174 62.44 -42.95 -40.68
N ILE A 175 62.39 -42.27 -39.52
CA ILE A 175 63.58 -41.89 -38.76
C ILE A 175 64.40 -43.14 -38.39
N ARG A 176 63.72 -44.20 -37.96
CA ARG A 176 64.37 -45.47 -37.65
C ARG A 176 65.06 -46.09 -38.85
N LYS A 177 64.38 -46.18 -40.01
CA LYS A 177 64.98 -46.71 -41.24
C LYS A 177 66.25 -45.95 -41.62
N LEU A 178 66.20 -44.61 -41.60
CA LEU A 178 67.36 -43.76 -41.89
C LEU A 178 68.50 -43.97 -40.88
N ALA A 179 68.18 -44.18 -39.60
CA ALA A 179 69.19 -44.46 -38.57
C ALA A 179 69.82 -45.85 -38.75
N ASP A 180 69.04 -46.87 -39.10
CA ASP A 180 69.52 -48.23 -39.42
C ASP A 180 70.45 -48.21 -40.65
N GLU A 181 70.06 -47.50 -41.72
CA GLU A 181 70.87 -47.29 -42.92
C GLU A 181 72.18 -46.55 -42.61
N LEU A 182 72.11 -45.43 -41.87
CA LEU A 182 73.29 -44.68 -41.45
C LEU A 182 74.22 -45.54 -40.59
N HIS A 183 73.68 -46.31 -39.63
CA HIS A 183 74.48 -47.20 -38.79
C HIS A 183 75.20 -48.26 -39.62
N TYR A 184 74.52 -48.85 -40.62
CA TYR A 184 75.12 -49.81 -41.54
C TYR A 184 76.26 -49.18 -42.35
N ASP A 185 76.02 -48.02 -42.95
CA ASP A 185 77.01 -47.31 -43.77
C ASP A 185 78.24 -46.89 -42.95
N LEU A 186 78.05 -46.36 -41.75
CA LEU A 186 79.15 -45.94 -40.87
C LEU A 186 80.01 -47.13 -40.42
N ASN A 187 79.42 -48.31 -40.21
CA ASN A 187 80.16 -49.51 -39.84
C ASN A 187 80.95 -50.14 -40.98
N LYS A 188 80.57 -49.86 -42.23
CA LYS A 188 81.24 -50.36 -43.44
C LYS A 188 82.45 -49.52 -43.86
N ARG A 189 82.61 -48.30 -43.32
CA ARG A 189 83.73 -47.41 -43.63
C ARG A 189 85.06 -47.92 -43.06
N PHE A 190 86.16 -47.58 -43.73
CA PHE A 190 87.52 -47.93 -43.33
C PHE A 190 87.91 -47.33 -41.96
N PHE A 191 87.56 -46.06 -41.72
CA PHE A 191 87.61 -45.44 -40.41
C PHE A 191 86.21 -45.44 -39.78
N LYS A 192 86.06 -46.06 -38.62
CA LYS A 192 84.78 -46.18 -37.89
C LYS A 192 84.61 -45.03 -36.89
N PRO A 193 83.74 -44.05 -37.15
CA PRO A 193 83.53 -42.95 -36.22
C PRO A 193 82.63 -43.40 -35.06
N LYS A 194 83.27 -43.84 -33.96
CA LYS A 194 82.59 -44.41 -32.77
C LYS A 194 81.40 -43.58 -32.27
N HIS A 195 81.59 -42.27 -32.10
CA HIS A 195 80.54 -41.37 -31.61
C HIS A 195 79.32 -41.29 -32.55
N ALA A 196 79.52 -41.27 -33.87
CA ALA A 196 78.41 -41.23 -34.83
C ALA A 196 77.62 -42.55 -34.86
N ILE A 197 78.31 -43.68 -34.67
CA ILE A 197 77.70 -45.00 -34.54
C ILE A 197 76.89 -45.10 -33.23
N GLU A 198 77.41 -44.59 -32.12
CA GLU A 198 76.71 -44.52 -30.83
C GLU A 198 75.45 -43.64 -30.90
N LEU A 199 75.53 -42.51 -31.61
CA LEU A 199 74.37 -41.64 -31.86
C LEU A 199 73.30 -42.35 -32.69
N ALA A 200 73.68 -43.05 -33.77
CA ALA A 200 72.73 -43.83 -34.58
C ALA A 200 72.05 -44.93 -33.74
N ASN A 201 72.82 -45.65 -32.92
CA ASN A 201 72.29 -46.67 -32.01
C ASN A 201 71.38 -46.08 -30.92
N SER A 202 71.67 -44.89 -30.39
CA SER A 202 70.77 -44.19 -29.46
C SER A 202 69.44 -43.82 -30.11
N ILE A 203 69.45 -43.33 -31.35
CA ILE A 203 68.23 -43.01 -32.10
C ILE A 203 67.40 -44.29 -32.34
N ILE A 204 68.05 -45.38 -32.79
CA ILE A 204 67.40 -46.68 -32.97
C ILE A 204 66.79 -47.16 -31.63
N GLY A 205 67.55 -47.09 -30.53
CA GLY A 205 67.08 -47.46 -29.19
C GLY A 205 65.90 -46.63 -28.68
N LEU A 206 65.88 -45.32 -28.96
CA LEU A 206 64.77 -44.43 -28.61
C LEU A 206 63.51 -44.74 -29.42
N THR A 207 63.65 -45.13 -30.68
CA THR A 207 62.50 -45.57 -31.52
C THR A 207 62.01 -46.99 -31.22
N LEU A 208 62.82 -47.80 -30.51
CA LEU A 208 62.49 -49.17 -30.10
C LEU A 208 61.79 -49.25 -28.74
N LYS A 209 62.01 -48.29 -27.84
CA LYS A 209 61.26 -48.21 -26.57
C LYS A 209 59.79 -47.99 -26.90
N LYS A 210 59.01 -49.08 -26.83
CA LYS A 210 57.55 -49.08 -26.94
C LYS A 210 56.98 -47.97 -26.05
N GLN A 211 56.03 -47.21 -26.60
CA GLN A 211 55.01 -46.54 -25.79
C GLN A 211 54.22 -47.57 -24.98
#